data_AF-A0A1C7NE72-F1
#
_entry.id   AF-A0A1C7NE72-F1
#
_cell.length_a   1.000
_cell.length_b   1.000
_cell.length_c   1.000
_cell.angle_alpha   90.00
_cell.angle_beta   90.00
_cell.angle_gamma   90.00
#
_symmetry.space_group_name_H-M   'P 1'
#
loop_
_entity.id
_entity.type
_entity.pdbx_description
1 polymer ?
#
loop_
_entity_poly.entity_id
_entity_poly.type
_entity_poly.pdbx_seq_one_letter_code
_entity_poly.pdbx_strand_id
1 'polypeptide(L)'
;MIDCWLASPYYPQNGNKVESHWFLTKPTDLILTHLPKKSMDQLLQSPISPAAFFSFPYVRVPFFSHRIQLLAYHTQPRDQGLFYISLKLPSKNIGCYVETEGEDGSLVRGLAQCLLDSQDNRICKIKAILPPYQSSGWIKIYAGPKIVPTSSTGHHHQHQEIVNKTHYPLALCVRVSNPYPQEEAFSFVNLYVDPNEFYIQEPQCHQLFPLQTYQFCIKANRSDYRATHHKLAIKSPTGKLSKLMYCPQDQTYDGTVTITETGKWSLICLLHQTGGSYTVANWSCTLPFAK
;
A
#
# COMPACT_ATOMS: atom_id res chain seq x y z
N MET A 1 -10.32 9.19 -28.72
CA MET A 1 -10.36 7.87 -29.40
C MET A 1 -11.31 6.95 -28.65
N ILE A 2 -11.75 5.82 -29.21
CA ILE A 2 -12.70 4.90 -28.56
C ILE A 2 -12.13 3.48 -28.62
N ASP A 3 -12.14 2.78 -27.49
CA ASP A 3 -11.93 1.33 -27.43
C ASP A 3 -13.23 0.64 -27.03
N CYS A 4 -13.98 0.16 -28.01
CA CYS A 4 -15.27 -0.48 -27.80
C CYS A 4 -15.16 -1.84 -27.08
N TRP A 5 -14.02 -2.53 -27.17
CA TRP A 5 -13.84 -3.82 -26.51
C TRP A 5 -13.64 -3.64 -25.01
N LEU A 6 -12.71 -2.77 -24.61
CA LEU A 6 -12.51 -2.48 -23.19
C LEU A 6 -13.66 -1.67 -22.58
N ALA A 7 -14.43 -0.92 -23.37
CA ALA A 7 -15.66 -0.26 -22.91
C ALA A 7 -16.83 -1.24 -22.68
N SER A 8 -16.81 -2.41 -23.34
CA SER A 8 -17.94 -3.33 -23.40
C SER A 8 -18.31 -3.88 -22.01
N PRO A 9 -19.60 -3.96 -21.65
CA PRO A 9 -20.01 -4.61 -20.41
C PRO A 9 -19.63 -6.11 -20.37
N TYR A 10 -19.45 -6.73 -21.53
CA TYR A 10 -19.06 -8.13 -21.66
C TYR A 10 -17.55 -8.37 -21.55
N TYR A 11 -16.75 -7.31 -21.44
CA TYR A 11 -15.33 -7.48 -21.11
C TYR A 11 -15.23 -8.10 -19.70
N PRO A 12 -14.47 -9.20 -19.50
CA PRO A 12 -14.52 -9.98 -18.26
C PRO A 12 -14.28 -9.18 -16.97
N GLN A 13 -13.58 -8.05 -17.06
CA GLN A 13 -13.22 -7.23 -15.89
C GLN A 13 -14.24 -6.14 -15.57
N ASN A 14 -15.21 -5.89 -16.46
CA ASN A 14 -16.15 -4.79 -16.32
C ASN A 14 -17.40 -5.16 -15.50
N GLY A 15 -17.57 -6.43 -15.13
CA GLY A 15 -18.67 -6.87 -14.27
C GLY A 15 -20.05 -6.50 -14.81
N ASN A 16 -20.27 -6.67 -16.13
CA ASN A 16 -21.51 -6.33 -16.84
C ASN A 16 -21.87 -4.83 -16.81
N LYS A 17 -20.90 -3.93 -16.65
CA LYS A 17 -21.10 -2.47 -16.72
C LYS A 17 -20.30 -1.86 -17.86
N VAL A 18 -20.85 -0.84 -18.50
CA VAL A 18 -20.09 -0.07 -19.51
C VAL A 18 -18.98 0.69 -18.82
N GLU A 19 -17.75 0.55 -19.33
CA GLU A 19 -16.59 1.28 -18.85
C GLU A 19 -16.39 2.55 -19.67
N SER A 20 -16.78 3.69 -19.09
CA SER A 20 -16.83 4.97 -19.80
C SER A 20 -15.45 5.60 -20.02
N HIS A 21 -14.41 5.18 -19.31
CA HIS A 21 -13.04 5.69 -19.52
C HIS A 21 -12.57 5.51 -20.96
N TRP A 22 -13.03 4.44 -21.63
CA TRP A 22 -12.65 4.10 -22.99
C TRP A 22 -13.44 4.85 -24.08
N PHE A 23 -14.37 5.74 -23.68
CA PHE A 23 -15.09 6.63 -24.59
C PHE A 23 -14.44 8.01 -24.63
N LEU A 24 -13.99 8.43 -25.83
CA LEU A 24 -13.24 9.67 -26.04
C LEU A 24 -11.97 9.78 -25.17
N THR A 25 -11.31 8.64 -24.92
CA THR A 25 -10.06 8.58 -24.16
C THR A 25 -8.98 9.43 -24.81
N LYS A 26 -8.19 10.09 -23.96
CA LYS A 26 -7.03 10.87 -24.37
C LYS A 26 -5.96 9.94 -24.95
N PRO A 27 -5.24 10.38 -26.00
CA PRO A 27 -4.10 9.63 -26.53
C PRO A 27 -3.04 9.27 -25.48
N THR A 28 -2.81 10.16 -24.51
CA THR A 28 -1.87 9.95 -23.40
C THR A 28 -2.24 8.79 -22.47
N ASP A 29 -3.52 8.45 -22.38
CA ASP A 29 -4.00 7.37 -21.53
C ASP A 29 -4.03 6.07 -22.36
N LEU A 30 -4.47 6.15 -23.61
CA LEU A 30 -4.47 5.01 -24.54
C LEU A 30 -3.09 4.46 -24.81
N ILE A 31 -2.07 5.31 -24.94
CA ILE A 31 -0.70 4.83 -25.20
C ILE A 31 -0.14 3.98 -24.05
N LEU A 32 -0.73 4.03 -22.85
CA LEU A 32 -0.31 3.19 -21.72
C LEU A 32 -0.89 1.77 -21.79
N THR A 33 -1.86 1.52 -22.67
CA THR A 33 -2.52 0.21 -22.84
C THR A 33 -2.49 -0.31 -24.28
N HIS A 34 -2.37 0.57 -25.26
CA HIS A 34 -2.41 0.28 -26.69
C HIS A 34 -1.24 0.92 -27.40
N LEU A 35 -0.53 0.15 -28.21
CA LEU A 35 0.49 0.67 -29.11
C LEU A 35 0.02 0.55 -30.57
N PRO A 36 -0.37 1.65 -31.22
CA PRO A 36 -0.66 1.68 -32.64
C PRO A 36 0.53 1.24 -33.49
N LYS A 37 0.26 0.57 -34.62
CA LYS A 37 1.29 0.09 -35.54
C LYS A 37 2.10 1.23 -36.17
N LYS A 38 1.45 2.37 -36.47
CA LYS A 38 2.11 3.56 -37.01
C LYS A 38 2.30 4.58 -35.89
N SER A 39 3.47 5.21 -35.85
CA SER A 39 3.79 6.25 -34.85
C SER A 39 2.85 7.45 -34.92
N MET A 40 2.41 7.84 -36.12
CA MET A 40 1.47 8.96 -36.32
C MET A 40 0.09 8.71 -35.68
N ASP A 41 -0.33 7.44 -35.62
CA ASP A 41 -1.63 7.05 -35.05
C ASP A 41 -1.64 7.09 -33.52
N GLN A 42 -0.48 7.33 -32.88
CA GLN A 42 -0.40 7.53 -31.43
C GLN A 42 -1.02 8.85 -31.00
N LEU A 43 -1.12 9.85 -31.89
CA LEU A 43 -1.69 11.17 -31.61
C LEU A 43 -1.06 11.86 -30.38
N LEU A 44 0.23 11.62 -30.16
CA LEU A 44 1.03 12.26 -29.12
C LEU A 44 1.89 13.37 -29.72
N GLN A 45 2.20 14.38 -28.91
CA GLN A 45 3.21 15.40 -29.28
C GLN A 45 4.58 14.75 -29.55
N SER A 46 4.90 13.67 -28.84
CA SER A 46 6.11 12.87 -29.04
C SER A 46 5.73 11.40 -29.03
N PRO A 47 5.68 10.73 -30.20
CA PRO A 47 5.43 9.29 -30.28
C PRO A 47 6.49 8.49 -29.52
N ILE A 48 6.06 7.40 -28.89
CA ILE A 48 6.94 6.47 -28.18
C ILE A 48 7.31 5.28 -29.05
N SER A 49 8.46 4.67 -28.75
CA SER A 49 8.89 3.43 -29.39
C SER A 49 8.21 2.20 -28.76
N PRO A 50 8.17 1.05 -29.45
CA PRO A 50 7.72 -0.20 -28.85
C PRO A 50 8.51 -0.58 -27.59
N ALA A 51 9.83 -0.36 -27.59
CA ALA A 51 10.67 -0.61 -26.41
C ALA A 51 10.25 0.25 -25.21
N ALA A 52 9.94 1.54 -25.43
CA ALA A 52 9.44 2.41 -24.38
C ALA A 52 8.07 1.94 -23.87
N PHE A 53 7.15 1.58 -24.77
CA PHE A 53 5.83 1.04 -24.41
C PHE A 53 5.95 -0.20 -23.50
N PHE A 54 6.77 -1.18 -23.87
CA PHE A 54 6.97 -2.40 -23.08
C PHE A 54 7.76 -2.18 -21.77
N SER A 55 8.40 -1.01 -21.61
CA SER A 55 9.05 -0.63 -20.35
C SER A 55 8.10 0.03 -19.34
N PHE A 56 6.94 0.49 -19.81
CA PHE A 56 5.95 1.10 -18.95
C PHE A 56 5.22 0.05 -18.11
N PRO A 57 4.81 0.42 -16.90
CA PRO A 57 3.91 -0.40 -16.13
C PRO A 57 2.56 -0.57 -16.81
N TYR A 58 1.94 -1.72 -16.58
CA TYR A 58 0.61 -2.03 -17.09
C TYR A 58 -0.44 -1.39 -16.18
N VAL A 59 -1.10 -0.35 -16.68
CA VAL A 59 -2.16 0.35 -15.96
C VAL A 59 -3.53 -0.22 -16.30
N ARG A 60 -4.50 0.00 -15.41
CA ARG A 60 -5.92 -0.31 -15.59
C ARG A 60 -6.75 0.93 -15.33
N VAL A 61 -8.05 0.85 -15.64
CA VAL A 61 -9.00 1.96 -15.44
C VAL A 61 -8.87 2.64 -14.08
N PRO A 62 -8.74 1.94 -12.93
CA PRO A 62 -8.61 2.59 -11.63
C PRO A 62 -7.43 3.55 -11.52
N PHE A 63 -6.35 3.36 -12.29
CA PHE A 63 -5.23 4.31 -12.37
C PHE A 63 -5.70 5.65 -12.95
N PHE A 64 -6.45 5.60 -14.05
CA PHE A 64 -6.94 6.78 -14.74
C PHE A 64 -8.10 7.45 -14.01
N SER A 65 -9.10 6.68 -13.57
CA SER A 65 -10.32 7.23 -12.93
C SER A 65 -10.01 7.93 -11.62
N HIS A 66 -9.02 7.43 -10.87
CA HIS A 66 -8.52 8.05 -9.64
C HIS A 66 -7.37 9.03 -9.87
N ARG A 67 -6.97 9.27 -11.13
CA ARG A 67 -5.89 10.18 -11.54
C ARG A 67 -4.58 9.91 -10.77
N ILE A 68 -4.27 8.64 -10.56
CA ILE A 68 -3.04 8.21 -9.89
C ILE A 68 -1.86 8.61 -10.77
N GLN A 69 -0.81 9.17 -10.16
CA GLN A 69 0.42 9.46 -10.88
C GLN A 69 1.54 8.58 -10.33
N LEU A 70 2.25 7.90 -11.23
CA LEU A 70 3.45 7.17 -10.88
C LEU A 70 4.64 8.14 -10.85
N LEU A 71 5.21 8.36 -9.67
CA LEU A 71 6.31 9.30 -9.49
C LEU A 71 7.67 8.65 -9.70
N ALA A 72 7.84 7.43 -9.18
CA ALA A 72 9.08 6.67 -9.30
C ALA A 72 8.80 5.18 -9.10
N TYR A 73 9.50 4.34 -9.85
CA TYR A 73 9.52 2.89 -9.69
C TYR A 73 10.88 2.34 -10.12
N HIS A 74 11.23 1.17 -9.59
CA HIS A 74 12.41 0.42 -10.00
C HIS A 74 11.97 -0.98 -10.40
N THR A 75 12.48 -1.46 -11.54
CA THR A 75 12.26 -2.83 -12.01
C THR A 75 13.28 -3.82 -11.42
N GLN A 76 14.36 -3.30 -10.83
CA GLN A 76 15.35 -4.02 -10.05
C GLN A 76 15.21 -3.65 -8.57
N PRO A 77 15.47 -4.59 -7.65
CA PRO A 77 15.41 -4.29 -6.23
C PRO A 77 16.56 -3.37 -5.81
N ARG A 78 16.32 -2.62 -4.75
CA ARG A 78 17.34 -1.99 -3.92
C ARG A 78 17.44 -2.79 -2.62
N ASP A 79 18.51 -2.60 -1.85
CA ASP A 79 18.67 -3.02 -0.45
C ASP A 79 17.89 -4.29 -0.02
N GLN A 80 18.58 -5.43 0.06
CA GLN A 80 17.97 -6.69 0.54
C GLN A 80 16.74 -7.17 -0.27
N GLY A 81 16.73 -6.91 -1.58
CA GLY A 81 15.66 -7.42 -2.46
C GLY A 81 14.38 -6.57 -2.48
N LEU A 82 14.39 -5.37 -1.87
CA LEU A 82 13.22 -4.49 -1.78
C LEU A 82 13.00 -3.65 -3.04
N PHE A 83 11.78 -3.68 -3.55
CA PHE A 83 11.30 -2.79 -4.60
C PHE A 83 10.59 -1.59 -4.00
N TYR A 84 10.87 -0.41 -4.56
CA TYR A 84 10.29 0.86 -4.12
C TYR A 84 9.49 1.50 -5.25
N ILE A 85 8.23 1.81 -4.95
CA ILE A 85 7.33 2.54 -5.84
C ILE A 85 6.75 3.74 -5.07
N SER A 86 6.66 4.89 -5.72
CA SER A 86 6.02 6.09 -5.18
C SER A 86 4.89 6.55 -6.10
N LEU A 87 3.69 6.69 -5.54
CA LEU A 87 2.52 7.20 -6.25
C LEU A 87 2.10 8.54 -5.65
N LYS A 88 1.65 9.49 -6.49
CA LYS A 88 0.87 10.64 -6.04
C LYS A 88 -0.61 10.27 -6.12
N LEU A 89 -1.31 10.45 -5.01
CA LEU A 89 -2.75 10.21 -4.91
C LEU A 89 -3.45 11.56 -4.77
N PRO A 90 -4.19 12.05 -5.77
CA PRO A 90 -4.74 13.41 -5.76
C PRO A 90 -5.90 13.57 -4.76
N SER A 91 -6.58 12.47 -4.39
CA SER A 91 -7.68 12.50 -3.43
C SER A 91 -7.29 11.85 -2.10
N LYS A 92 -7.74 12.46 -0.99
CA LYS A 92 -7.63 11.90 0.36
C LYS A 92 -8.49 10.64 0.55
N ASN A 93 -9.43 10.38 -0.35
CA ASN A 93 -10.33 9.23 -0.28
C ASN A 93 -9.81 8.00 -1.03
N ILE A 94 -8.58 7.98 -1.54
CA ILE A 94 -8.03 6.81 -2.26
C ILE A 94 -7.12 6.00 -1.34
N GLY A 95 -7.45 4.74 -1.08
CA GLY A 95 -6.58 3.77 -0.40
C GLY A 95 -5.80 2.92 -1.40
N CYS A 96 -4.75 2.25 -0.91
CA CYS A 96 -3.96 1.32 -1.72
C CYS A 96 -3.68 0.01 -0.97
N TYR A 97 -3.53 -1.06 -1.74
CA TYR A 97 -2.99 -2.35 -1.32
C TYR A 97 -1.97 -2.82 -2.36
N VAL A 98 -0.98 -3.59 -1.93
CA VAL A 98 0.06 -4.10 -2.82
C VAL A 98 0.38 -5.55 -2.47
N GLU A 99 0.54 -6.36 -3.50
CA GLU A 99 1.11 -7.71 -3.41
C GLU A 99 2.06 -7.95 -4.57
N THR A 100 2.95 -8.91 -4.38
CA THR A 100 3.85 -9.42 -5.42
C THR A 100 3.47 -10.84 -5.76
N GLU A 101 3.48 -11.15 -7.04
CA GLU A 101 3.24 -12.49 -7.57
C GLU A 101 4.51 -13.00 -8.26
N GLY A 102 5.00 -14.17 -7.86
CA GLY A 102 6.08 -14.88 -8.54
C GLY A 102 5.63 -15.54 -9.84
N GLU A 103 6.56 -16.07 -10.64
CA GLU A 103 6.22 -16.78 -11.87
C GLU A 103 5.42 -18.07 -11.62
N ASP A 104 5.62 -18.68 -10.45
CA ASP A 104 4.90 -19.86 -9.99
C ASP A 104 3.52 -19.55 -9.39
N GLY A 105 3.11 -18.28 -9.37
CA GLY A 105 1.85 -17.83 -8.77
C GLY A 105 1.90 -17.65 -7.25
N SER A 106 3.06 -17.82 -6.61
CA SER A 106 3.24 -17.52 -5.19
C SER A 106 3.00 -16.04 -4.91
N LEU A 107 2.35 -15.72 -3.79
CA LEU A 107 1.95 -14.37 -3.42
C LEU A 107 2.62 -13.91 -2.13
N VAL A 108 3.17 -12.70 -2.13
CA VAL A 108 3.66 -12.02 -0.93
C VAL A 108 3.03 -10.65 -0.82
N ARG A 109 2.53 -10.32 0.37
CA ARG A 109 1.99 -8.99 0.66
C ARG A 109 3.12 -7.97 0.70
N GLY A 110 2.94 -6.82 0.05
CA GLY A 110 3.81 -5.66 0.24
C GLY A 110 3.23 -4.65 1.24
N LEU A 111 3.94 -3.53 1.42
CA LEU A 111 3.55 -2.43 2.30
C LEU A 111 3.21 -1.19 1.47
N ALA A 112 1.94 -0.76 1.51
CA ALA A 112 1.49 0.50 0.92
C ALA A 112 1.06 1.46 2.04
N GLN A 113 1.73 2.59 2.17
CA GLN A 113 1.45 3.59 3.20
C GLN A 113 1.40 4.99 2.62
N CYS A 114 0.46 5.81 3.07
CA CYS A 114 0.33 7.18 2.61
C CYS A 114 0.95 8.17 3.60
N LEU A 115 1.54 9.23 3.07
CA LEU A 115 2.07 10.36 3.84
C LEU A 115 1.93 11.64 3.03
N LEU A 116 1.97 12.79 3.70
CA LEU A 116 2.06 14.09 3.06
C LEU A 116 3.54 14.47 2.86
N ASP A 117 3.89 14.91 1.65
CA ASP A 117 5.20 15.50 1.39
C ASP A 117 5.30 16.93 1.92
N SER A 118 6.45 17.58 1.73
CA SER A 118 6.68 18.96 2.17
C SER A 118 5.78 20.00 1.50
N GLN A 119 5.10 19.65 0.42
CA GLN A 119 4.17 20.50 -0.33
C GLN A 119 2.70 20.09 -0.09
N ASP A 120 2.42 19.30 0.95
CA ASP A 120 1.10 18.76 1.28
C ASP A 120 0.49 17.87 0.16
N ASN A 121 1.32 17.35 -0.75
CA ASN A 121 0.88 16.32 -1.69
C ASN A 121 0.80 14.98 -0.96
N ARG A 122 -0.30 14.25 -1.17
CA ARG A 122 -0.45 12.91 -0.63
C ARG A 122 0.30 11.89 -1.50
N ILE A 123 1.32 11.28 -0.92
CA ILE A 123 2.20 10.30 -1.55
C ILE A 123 1.94 8.92 -0.93
N CYS A 124 1.66 7.92 -1.76
CA CYS A 124 1.67 6.52 -1.35
C CYS A 124 3.06 5.93 -1.62
N LYS A 125 3.75 5.56 -0.55
CA LYS A 125 5.01 4.82 -0.58
C LYS A 125 4.72 3.34 -0.52
N ILE A 126 5.25 2.63 -1.51
CA ILE A 126 5.08 1.19 -1.68
C ILE A 126 6.45 0.53 -1.53
N LYS A 127 6.51 -0.46 -0.64
CA LYS A 127 7.63 -1.41 -0.52
C LYS A 127 7.12 -2.81 -0.84
N ALA A 128 7.89 -3.56 -1.60
CA ALA A 128 7.53 -4.90 -2.04
C ALA A 128 8.78 -5.77 -2.12
N ILE A 129 8.62 -7.08 -2.05
CA ILE A 129 9.70 -8.06 -2.20
C ILE A 129 9.15 -9.23 -3.01
N LEU A 130 9.96 -9.85 -3.87
CA LEU A 130 9.52 -11.07 -4.55
C LEU A 130 9.37 -12.22 -3.55
N PRO A 131 8.46 -13.19 -3.81
CA PRO A 131 8.41 -14.41 -3.03
C PRO A 131 9.77 -15.15 -3.02
N PRO A 132 10.04 -15.98 -1.99
CA PRO A 132 11.29 -16.72 -1.91
C PRO A 132 11.58 -17.53 -3.17
N TYR A 133 12.85 -17.59 -3.56
CA TYR A 133 13.37 -18.28 -4.74
C TYR A 133 12.89 -17.74 -6.10
N GLN A 134 12.09 -16.67 -6.12
CA GLN A 134 11.62 -16.05 -7.36
C GLN A 134 12.62 -15.00 -7.86
N SER A 135 13.07 -15.16 -9.11
CA SER A 135 13.96 -14.20 -9.81
C SER A 135 13.20 -13.16 -10.63
N SER A 136 11.90 -13.37 -10.85
CA SER A 136 11.03 -12.39 -11.51
C SER A 136 9.59 -12.55 -11.09
N GLY A 137 8.78 -11.54 -11.37
CA GLY A 137 7.37 -11.55 -11.05
C GLY A 137 6.70 -10.20 -11.30
N TRP A 138 5.54 -10.00 -10.69
CA TRP A 138 4.71 -8.81 -10.83
C TRP A 138 4.45 -8.16 -9.49
N ILE A 139 4.70 -6.85 -9.39
CA ILE A 139 4.15 -6.03 -8.31
C ILE A 139 2.76 -5.56 -8.75
N LYS A 140 1.72 -6.00 -8.06
CA LYS A 140 0.32 -5.64 -8.30
C LYS A 140 -0.12 -4.60 -7.27
N ILE A 141 -0.53 -3.43 -7.76
CA ILE A 141 -0.99 -2.31 -6.94
C ILE A 141 -2.48 -2.10 -7.18
N TYR A 142 -3.24 -2.25 -6.10
CA TYR A 142 -4.67 -2.07 -6.05
C TYR A 142 -4.97 -0.71 -5.43
N ALA A 143 -5.87 0.06 -6.03
CA ALA A 143 -6.20 1.39 -5.55
C ALA A 143 -7.64 1.76 -5.88
N GLY A 144 -8.32 2.38 -4.91
CA GLY A 144 -9.71 2.79 -5.05
C GLY A 144 -10.20 3.56 -3.83
N PRO A 145 -11.51 3.86 -3.75
CA PRO A 145 -12.08 4.57 -2.63
C PRO A 145 -11.78 3.84 -1.30
N LYS A 146 -11.34 4.58 -0.29
CA LYS A 146 -11.11 4.07 1.06
C LYS A 146 -12.39 3.44 1.59
N ILE A 147 -12.22 2.33 2.30
CA ILE A 147 -13.31 1.76 3.08
C ILE A 147 -13.62 2.70 4.23
N VAL A 148 -14.86 3.16 4.29
CA VAL A 148 -15.37 3.84 5.48
C VAL A 148 -15.82 2.74 6.43
N PRO A 149 -15.28 2.64 7.65
CA PRO A 149 -15.78 1.71 8.65
C PRO A 149 -17.28 2.00 8.83
N THR A 150 -18.14 1.03 8.53
CA THR A 150 -19.58 1.18 8.74
C THR A 150 -19.82 1.38 10.23
N SER A 151 -20.26 2.59 10.62
CA SER A 151 -20.76 2.87 11.95
C SER A 151 -22.14 2.24 12.09
N SER A 152 -22.22 0.93 12.32
CA SER A 152 -23.45 0.35 12.85
C SER A 152 -23.55 0.73 14.33
N THR A 153 -24.47 1.65 14.59
CA THR A 153 -25.12 1.95 15.87
C THR A 153 -24.91 0.90 16.97
N GLY A 154 -24.35 1.33 18.10
CA GLY A 154 -24.45 0.63 19.40
C GLY A 154 -23.36 -0.39 19.67
N HIS A 155 -22.56 -0.12 20.71
CA HIS A 155 -21.84 -1.03 21.64
C HIS A 155 -21.11 -2.30 21.14
N HIS A 156 -21.05 -2.59 19.85
CA HIS A 156 -20.34 -3.74 19.30
C HIS A 156 -19.01 -3.30 18.69
N HIS A 157 -17.95 -4.03 19.06
CA HIS A 157 -16.59 -3.86 18.56
C HIS A 157 -16.60 -3.60 17.04
N GLN A 158 -16.10 -2.43 16.63
CA GLN A 158 -15.85 -2.16 15.21
C GLN A 158 -14.97 -3.30 14.68
N HIS A 159 -15.50 -4.09 13.75
CA HIS A 159 -14.73 -5.16 13.12
C HIS A 159 -13.70 -4.48 12.23
N GLN A 160 -12.47 -4.38 12.74
CA GLN A 160 -11.39 -3.78 11.98
C GLN A 160 -10.80 -4.80 11.04
N GLU A 161 -10.84 -4.49 9.75
CA GLU A 161 -10.33 -5.37 8.72
C GLU A 161 -8.89 -5.01 8.37
N ILE A 162 -8.08 -6.05 8.16
CA ILE A 162 -6.75 -5.90 7.60
C ILE A 162 -6.90 -5.52 6.13
N VAL A 163 -6.22 -4.46 5.70
CA VAL A 163 -6.24 -4.00 4.31
C VAL A 163 -5.76 -5.13 3.40
N ASN A 164 -6.56 -5.50 2.40
CA ASN A 164 -6.28 -6.57 1.46
C ASN A 164 -6.79 -6.24 0.05
N LYS A 165 -6.55 -7.12 -0.94
CA LYS A 165 -6.90 -6.88 -2.35
C LYS A 165 -8.38 -6.78 -2.67
N THR A 166 -9.29 -7.33 -1.84
CA THR A 166 -10.73 -7.26 -2.14
C THR A 166 -11.30 -5.86 -1.91
N HIS A 167 -10.57 -5.02 -1.17
CA HIS A 167 -10.96 -3.67 -0.85
C HIS A 167 -10.85 -2.71 -2.03
N TYR A 168 -9.96 -3.00 -2.99
CA TYR A 168 -9.62 -2.08 -4.07
C TYR A 168 -9.48 -2.83 -5.39
N PRO A 169 -9.88 -2.24 -6.53
CA PRO A 169 -9.61 -2.82 -7.83
C PRO A 169 -8.13 -2.69 -8.20
N LEU A 170 -7.64 -3.58 -9.05
CA LEU A 170 -6.26 -3.54 -9.56
C LEU A 170 -6.08 -2.28 -10.43
N ALA A 171 -5.13 -1.42 -10.06
CA ALA A 171 -4.86 -0.17 -10.76
C ALA A 171 -3.64 -0.26 -11.68
N LEU A 172 -2.61 -0.98 -11.25
CA LEU A 172 -1.28 -0.93 -11.87
C LEU A 172 -0.51 -2.23 -11.58
N CYS A 173 0.21 -2.74 -12.58
CA CYS A 173 1.18 -3.82 -12.45
C CYS A 173 2.56 -3.39 -12.97
N VAL A 174 3.60 -3.71 -12.22
CA VAL A 174 5.00 -3.50 -12.63
C VAL A 174 5.69 -4.85 -12.74
N ARG A 175 6.27 -5.15 -13.91
CA ARG A 175 7.16 -6.32 -14.06
C ARG A 175 8.47 -6.03 -13.35
N VAL A 176 8.93 -6.96 -12.52
CA VAL A 176 10.19 -6.82 -11.80
C VAL A 176 11.02 -8.09 -11.91
N SER A 177 12.33 -7.93 -11.76
CA SER A 177 13.26 -9.05 -11.62
C SER A 177 14.27 -8.78 -10.52
N ASN A 178 14.72 -9.86 -9.88
CA ASN A 178 15.76 -9.86 -8.88
C ASN A 178 16.83 -10.89 -9.29
N PRO A 179 18.04 -10.44 -9.69
CA PRO A 179 19.12 -11.36 -10.08
C PRO A 179 19.64 -12.21 -8.91
N TYR A 180 19.33 -11.83 -7.66
CA TYR A 180 19.71 -12.53 -6.45
C TYR A 180 18.46 -12.85 -5.61
N PRO A 181 17.68 -13.88 -5.99
CA PRO A 181 16.47 -14.28 -5.29
C PRO A 181 16.72 -14.49 -3.80
N GLN A 182 15.78 -14.04 -2.97
CA GLN A 182 15.87 -14.24 -1.53
C GLN A 182 15.43 -15.66 -1.17
N GLU A 183 16.12 -16.31 -0.23
CA GLU A 183 15.75 -17.65 0.23
C GLU A 183 14.78 -17.59 1.42
N GLU A 184 14.90 -16.54 2.24
CA GLU A 184 14.08 -16.36 3.42
C GLU A 184 12.77 -15.62 3.10
N ALA A 185 11.69 -16.08 3.72
CA ALA A 185 10.41 -15.40 3.63
C ALA A 185 10.44 -14.11 4.44
N PHE A 186 10.04 -13.01 3.81
CA PHE A 186 9.82 -11.72 4.46
C PHE A 186 8.33 -11.37 4.41
N SER A 187 7.83 -10.72 5.46
CA SER A 187 6.48 -10.19 5.51
C SER A 187 6.49 -8.82 6.15
N PHE A 188 5.74 -7.89 5.56
CA PHE A 188 5.58 -6.56 6.10
C PHE A 188 4.49 -6.51 7.18
N VAL A 189 4.60 -5.55 8.09
CA VAL A 189 3.57 -5.23 9.10
C VAL A 189 2.17 -5.19 8.48
N ASN A 190 1.20 -5.80 9.16
CA ASN A 190 -0.18 -5.77 8.69
C ASN A 190 -0.81 -4.44 9.08
N LEU A 191 -1.39 -3.77 8.09
CA LEU A 191 -2.14 -2.53 8.29
C LEU A 191 -3.64 -2.82 8.33
N TYR A 192 -4.32 -2.24 9.31
CA TYR A 192 -5.78 -2.19 9.36
C TYR A 192 -6.30 -0.99 8.59
N VAL A 193 -7.58 -1.02 8.22
CA VAL A 193 -8.28 0.18 7.73
C VAL A 193 -8.24 1.24 8.83
N ASP A 194 -7.49 2.31 8.58
CA ASP A 194 -7.26 3.41 9.51
C ASP A 194 -7.67 4.75 8.88
N PRO A 195 -8.60 5.49 9.48
CA PRO A 195 -9.01 6.80 8.97
C PRO A 195 -7.90 7.85 9.04
N ASN A 196 -6.95 7.70 9.97
CA ASN A 196 -5.88 8.68 10.22
C ASN A 196 -4.62 8.45 9.38
N GLU A 197 -4.52 7.29 8.72
CA GLU A 197 -3.38 6.89 7.88
C GLU A 197 -2.01 7.08 8.53
N PHE A 198 -1.85 6.58 9.76
CA PHE A 198 -0.54 6.63 10.41
C PHE A 198 0.52 5.92 9.55
N TYR A 199 1.66 6.60 9.36
CA TYR A 199 2.78 6.07 8.59
C TYR A 199 3.77 5.40 9.54
N ILE A 200 3.84 4.07 9.53
CA ILE A 200 4.81 3.30 10.31
C ILE A 200 6.16 3.44 9.63
N GLN A 201 7.07 4.18 10.25
CA GLN A 201 8.47 4.26 9.81
C GLN A 201 9.19 2.98 10.22
N GLU A 202 9.07 2.58 11.49
CA GLU A 202 9.76 1.42 12.05
C GLU A 202 8.95 0.81 13.23
N PRO A 203 8.99 -0.52 13.44
CA PRO A 203 9.50 -1.55 12.50
C PRO A 203 8.47 -1.88 11.42
N GLN A 204 8.94 -2.13 10.19
CA GLN A 204 8.08 -2.48 9.04
C GLN A 204 8.03 -3.98 8.71
N CYS A 205 8.87 -4.80 9.34
CA CYS A 205 8.72 -6.25 9.31
C CYS A 205 7.47 -6.67 10.10
N HIS A 206 6.84 -7.78 9.76
CA HIS A 206 5.72 -8.34 10.50
C HIS A 206 6.20 -9.12 11.72
N GLN A 207 7.30 -9.86 11.54
CA GLN A 207 7.88 -10.69 12.58
C GLN A 207 8.75 -9.84 13.51
N LEU A 208 8.48 -9.96 14.82
CA LEU A 208 9.32 -9.47 15.90
C LEU A 208 9.96 -10.67 16.60
N PHE A 209 11.12 -10.46 17.20
CA PHE A 209 11.85 -11.52 17.90
C PHE A 209 11.76 -11.35 19.43
N PRO A 210 11.60 -12.46 20.18
CA PRO A 210 11.58 -12.42 21.64
C PRO A 210 12.85 -11.80 22.21
N LEU A 211 12.69 -11.09 23.34
CA LEU A 211 13.73 -10.42 24.11
C LEU A 211 14.49 -9.31 23.36
N GLN A 212 14.14 -9.05 22.10
CA GLN A 212 14.67 -7.90 21.38
C GLN A 212 13.89 -6.64 21.73
N THR A 213 14.60 -5.52 21.65
CA THR A 213 14.05 -4.20 21.87
C THR A 213 13.94 -3.49 20.53
N TYR A 214 12.73 -3.06 20.19
CA TYR A 214 12.44 -2.36 18.95
C TYR A 214 12.15 -0.89 19.22
N GLN A 215 12.65 -0.04 18.32
CA GLN A 215 12.20 1.34 18.21
C GLN A 215 10.94 1.36 17.36
N PHE A 216 9.86 1.88 17.94
CA PHE A 216 8.63 2.18 17.23
C PHE A 216 8.63 3.67 16.90
N CYS A 217 8.57 3.99 15.60
CA CYS A 217 8.50 5.35 15.08
C CYS A 217 7.33 5.43 14.10
N ILE A 218 6.29 6.18 14.47
CA ILE A 218 5.05 6.32 13.70
C ILE A 218 4.84 7.79 13.38
N LYS A 219 4.75 8.15 12.11
CA LYS A 219 4.47 9.52 11.69
C LYS A 219 2.97 9.78 11.54
N ALA A 220 2.50 10.89 12.08
CA ALA A 220 1.16 11.38 11.83
C ALA A 220 1.02 11.84 10.37
N ASN A 221 -0.11 11.55 9.75
CA ASN A 221 -0.39 12.00 8.39
C ASN A 221 -1.32 13.22 8.39
N ARG A 222 -0.81 14.38 8.81
CA ARG A 222 -1.58 15.63 8.91
C ARG A 222 -0.77 16.84 8.46
N SER A 223 -1.48 17.85 7.97
CA SER A 223 -0.91 19.13 7.58
C SER A 223 -0.87 20.15 8.72
N ASP A 224 -1.83 20.08 9.65
CA ASP A 224 -1.94 21.04 10.76
C ASP A 224 -1.34 20.51 12.07
N TYR A 225 -0.29 21.19 12.55
CA TYR A 225 0.38 20.91 13.82
C TYR A 225 -0.44 21.33 15.05
N ARG A 226 -1.44 22.21 14.88
CA ARG A 226 -2.33 22.69 15.96
C ARG A 226 -3.47 21.73 16.27
N ALA A 227 -3.74 20.78 15.39
CA ALA A 227 -4.73 19.75 15.62
C ALA A 227 -4.33 18.87 16.82
N THR A 228 -5.31 18.54 17.67
CA THR A 228 -5.11 17.66 18.82
C THR A 228 -4.45 16.35 18.36
N HIS A 229 -3.34 15.98 18.98
CA HIS A 229 -2.65 14.75 18.63
C HIS A 229 -3.42 13.52 19.14
N HIS A 230 -3.19 12.39 18.49
CA HIS A 230 -3.74 11.11 18.91
C HIS A 230 -2.90 10.55 20.06
N LYS A 231 -3.46 9.60 20.80
CA LYS A 231 -2.71 8.86 21.82
C LYS A 231 -2.44 7.47 21.27
N LEU A 232 -1.19 7.19 20.91
CA LEU A 232 -0.78 5.90 20.38
C LEU A 232 -0.09 5.04 21.45
N ALA A 233 -0.28 3.73 21.38
CA ALA A 233 0.41 2.78 22.23
C ALA A 233 0.66 1.47 21.49
N ILE A 234 1.73 0.77 21.87
CA ILE A 234 1.94 -0.63 21.51
C ILE A 234 1.28 -1.49 22.59
N LYS A 235 0.35 -2.34 22.16
CA LYS A 235 -0.36 -3.32 23.00
C LYS A 235 0.30 -4.69 22.87
N SER A 236 0.73 -5.26 24.00
CA SER A 236 1.26 -6.61 24.07
C SER A 236 0.15 -7.68 23.93
N PRO A 237 0.50 -8.94 23.67
CA PRO A 237 -0.43 -10.08 23.69
C PRO A 237 -1.26 -10.17 24.98
N THR A 238 -0.66 -9.92 26.15
CA THR A 238 -1.36 -9.90 27.45
C THR A 238 -2.21 -8.65 27.69
N GLY A 239 -2.11 -7.66 26.80
CA GLY A 239 -2.88 -6.42 26.87
C GLY A 239 -2.17 -5.25 27.55
N LYS A 240 -0.92 -5.41 27.97
CA LYS A 240 -0.10 -4.30 28.51
C LYS A 240 0.12 -3.23 27.44
N LEU A 241 -0.03 -1.96 27.83
CA LEU A 241 0.13 -0.82 26.93
C LEU A 241 1.44 -0.09 27.18
N SER A 242 2.26 0.04 26.14
CA SER A 242 3.44 0.90 26.09
C SER A 242 3.12 2.14 25.26
N LYS A 243 2.87 3.27 25.93
CA LYS A 243 2.51 4.54 25.26
C LYS A 243 3.68 5.07 24.43
N LEU A 244 3.38 5.57 23.24
CA LEU A 244 4.35 6.27 22.41
C LEU A 244 4.32 7.78 22.74
N MET A 245 5.49 8.39 22.82
CA MET A 245 5.63 9.82 23.08
C MET A 245 5.45 10.60 21.78
N TYR A 246 4.57 11.61 21.80
CA TYR A 246 4.39 12.47 20.64
C TYR A 246 5.49 13.54 20.59
N CYS A 247 6.18 13.62 19.46
CA CYS A 247 7.22 14.59 19.14
C CYS A 247 6.65 15.63 18.15
N PRO A 248 6.27 16.85 18.59
CA PRO A 248 5.55 17.80 17.74
C PRO A 248 6.34 18.33 16.53
N GLN A 249 7.66 18.40 16.64
CA GLN A 249 8.54 18.95 15.60
C GLN A 249 8.48 18.11 14.32
N ASP A 250 8.58 16.79 14.46
CA ASP A 250 8.57 15.83 13.34
C ASP A 250 7.18 15.21 13.10
N GLN A 251 6.23 15.53 13.99
CA GLN A 251 4.91 14.92 14.07
C GLN A 251 4.96 13.38 14.18
N THR A 252 5.94 12.87 14.92
CA THR A 252 6.14 11.44 15.16
C THR A 252 5.62 11.02 16.53
N TYR A 253 5.33 9.73 16.66
CA TYR A 253 5.07 9.03 17.91
C TYR A 253 6.17 8.00 18.08
N ASP A 254 7.02 8.22 19.08
CA ASP A 254 8.24 7.46 19.29
C ASP A 254 8.20 6.71 20.61
N GLY A 255 8.72 5.48 20.62
CA GLY A 255 8.82 4.70 21.84
C GLY A 255 9.59 3.42 21.63
N THR A 256 10.26 2.97 22.69
CA THR A 256 11.06 1.76 22.68
C THR A 256 10.32 0.66 23.44
N VAL A 257 10.18 -0.52 22.84
CA VAL A 257 9.46 -1.64 23.47
C VAL A 257 10.28 -2.93 23.36
N THR A 258 10.53 -3.56 24.50
CA THR A 258 11.13 -4.90 24.58
C THR A 258 10.03 -5.95 24.43
N ILE A 259 10.23 -6.90 23.51
CA ILE A 259 9.27 -7.94 23.17
C ILE A 259 9.43 -9.11 24.14
N THR A 260 8.71 -9.08 25.25
CA THR A 260 8.82 -10.07 26.33
C THR A 260 7.84 -11.24 26.20
N GLU A 261 6.90 -11.17 25.25
CA GLU A 261 5.77 -12.07 25.11
C GLU A 261 5.62 -12.54 23.67
N THR A 262 5.27 -13.81 23.49
CA THR A 262 4.92 -14.38 22.19
C THR A 262 3.45 -14.08 21.88
N GLY A 263 3.13 -13.96 20.59
CA GLY A 263 1.79 -13.67 20.09
C GLY A 263 1.70 -12.35 19.34
N LYS A 264 0.47 -11.82 19.24
CA LYS A 264 0.16 -10.63 18.46
C LYS A 264 0.47 -9.35 19.23
N TRP A 265 1.32 -8.51 18.65
CA TRP A 265 1.59 -7.15 19.11
C TRP A 265 0.86 -6.16 18.22
N SER A 266 0.25 -5.12 18.78
CA SER A 266 -0.62 -4.22 18.02
C SER A 266 -0.33 -2.74 18.30
N LEU A 267 -0.25 -1.92 17.25
CA LEU A 267 -0.32 -0.47 17.38
C LEU A 267 -1.79 -0.10 17.54
N ILE A 268 -2.13 0.58 18.63
CA ILE A 268 -3.49 1.05 18.90
C ILE A 268 -3.54 2.58 18.99
N CYS A 269 -4.62 3.16 18.49
CA CYS A 269 -4.98 4.54 18.70
C CYS A 269 -6.10 4.62 19.75
N LEU A 270 -5.85 5.34 20.84
CA LEU A 270 -6.80 5.56 21.93
C LEU A 270 -7.71 6.75 21.59
N LEU A 271 -9.02 6.55 21.70
CA LEU A 271 -10.03 7.58 21.43
C LEU A 271 -10.18 8.50 22.66
N HIS A 272 -10.19 9.82 22.45
CA HIS A 272 -10.15 10.81 23.53
C HIS A 272 -11.42 10.86 24.39
N GLN A 273 -12.59 10.48 23.86
CA GLN A 273 -13.89 10.80 24.49
C GLN A 273 -14.73 9.60 24.95
N THR A 274 -14.42 8.38 24.50
CA THR A 274 -15.32 7.21 24.70
C THR A 274 -14.68 6.02 25.42
N GLY A 275 -13.42 6.14 25.86
CA GLY A 275 -12.69 5.01 26.47
C GLY A 275 -12.39 3.86 25.49
N GLY A 276 -12.63 4.07 24.19
CA GLY A 276 -12.38 3.09 23.14
C GLY A 276 -10.96 3.17 22.56
N SER A 277 -10.55 2.11 21.88
CA SER A 277 -9.33 2.08 21.09
C SER A 277 -9.55 1.30 19.81
N TYR A 278 -8.79 1.62 18.77
CA TYR A 278 -8.81 0.89 17.52
C TYR A 278 -7.37 0.53 17.10
N THR A 279 -7.21 -0.62 16.47
CA THR A 279 -5.94 -1.15 15.97
C THR A 279 -5.59 -0.49 14.64
N VAL A 280 -4.38 0.03 14.54
CA VAL A 280 -3.83 0.63 13.31
C VAL A 280 -3.03 -0.41 12.54
N ALA A 281 -2.24 -1.21 13.26
CA ALA A 281 -1.37 -2.23 12.67
C ALA A 281 -1.07 -3.36 13.65
N ASN A 282 -0.59 -4.49 13.12
CA ASN A 282 -0.13 -5.60 13.94
C ASN A 282 1.15 -6.27 13.44
N TRP A 283 1.86 -6.80 14.42
CA TRP A 283 3.05 -7.63 14.32
C TRP A 283 2.79 -8.98 15.00
N SER A 284 3.65 -9.95 14.70
CA SER A 284 3.66 -11.26 15.34
C SER A 284 5.02 -11.51 15.97
N CYS A 285 5.04 -12.05 17.17
CA CYS A 285 6.24 -12.60 17.79
C CYS A 285 6.02 -14.09 18.01
N THR A 286 6.73 -14.94 17.27
CA THR A 286 6.75 -16.39 17.49
C THR A 286 8.11 -16.80 18.04
N LEU A 287 8.14 -17.86 18.86
CA LEU A 287 9.42 -18.46 19.22
C LEU A 287 10.06 -18.97 17.93
N PRO A 288 11.35 -18.68 17.68
CA PRO A 288 12.06 -19.41 16.63
C PRO A 288 11.95 -20.89 17.01
N PHE A 289 11.33 -21.69 16.14
CA PHE A 289 11.32 -23.13 16.34
C PHE A 289 12.77 -23.58 16.55
N ALA A 290 13.02 -24.21 17.70
CA ALA A 290 14.15 -25.12 17.83
C ALA A 290 13.99 -26.15 16.71
N LYS A 291 14.85 -26.06 15.69
CA LYS A 291 14.97 -27.11 14.68
C LYS A 291 15.36 -28.41 15.35
#